data_AF-A0A7C1KNC0-F1
#
_entry.id   AF-A0A7C1KNC0-F1
#
_cell.length_a   1.000
_cell.length_b   1.000
_cell.length_c   1.000
_cell.angle_alpha   90.00
_cell.angle_beta   90.00
_cell.angle_gamma   90.00
#
_symmetry.space_group_name_H-M   'P 1'
#
loop_
_entity.id
_entity.type
_entity.pdbx_description
1 polymer ?
#
loop_
_entity_poly.entity_id
_entity_poly.type
_entity_poly.pdbx_seq_one_letter_code
_entity_poly.pdbx_strand_id
1 'polypeptide(L)'
;MSKIKAVLFDLGNTLFKLGREEDWDWVAIHKEALEKIGLNIDEERLQQAILGIPKKILTEKGVLYGEIYHFHKGILKRILESVGCKDVTNGKLHAATMSAREVISSLQSLNDDALPCLERLTEKGLRLGVISNSEGLTIIDCERM
;
A
#
# COMPACT_ATOMS: atom_id res chain seq x y z
N MET A 1 22.14 15.09 -30.10
CA MET A 1 22.14 14.96 -28.63
C MET A 1 20.72 15.05 -28.11
N SER A 2 20.30 14.13 -27.23
CA SER A 2 18.98 14.20 -26.58
C SER A 2 18.87 15.49 -25.75
N LYS A 3 17.75 16.22 -25.90
CA LYS A 3 17.42 17.39 -25.07
C LYS A 3 16.98 16.98 -23.66
N ILE A 4 16.59 15.73 -23.47
CA ILE A 4 16.13 15.21 -22.19
C ILE A 4 17.36 14.92 -21.31
N LYS A 5 17.32 15.42 -20.07
CA LYS A 5 18.37 15.26 -19.06
C LYS A 5 17.95 14.41 -17.86
N ALA A 6 16.65 14.28 -17.64
CA ALA A 6 16.09 13.51 -16.54
C ALA A 6 14.79 12.81 -16.95
N VAL A 7 14.50 11.68 -16.30
CA VAL A 7 13.25 10.93 -16.40
C VAL A 7 12.71 10.72 -14.99
N LEU A 8 11.44 11.05 -14.79
CA LEU A 8 10.76 10.96 -13.50
C LEU A 8 9.67 9.89 -13.59
N PHE A 9 9.68 8.95 -12.66
CA PHE A 9 8.77 7.82 -12.62
C PHE A 9 7.76 7.96 -11.49
N ASP A 10 6.52 7.56 -11.73
CA ASP A 10 5.60 7.20 -10.65
C ASP A 10 5.99 5.82 -10.09
N LEU A 11 5.51 5.51 -8.88
CA LEU A 11 5.71 4.22 -8.24
C LEU A 11 4.68 3.19 -8.73
N GLY A 12 3.43 3.35 -8.33
CA GLY A 12 2.41 2.35 -8.58
C GLY A 12 1.99 2.27 -10.04
N ASN A 13 1.78 1.05 -10.52
CA ASN A 13 1.41 0.75 -11.90
C ASN A 13 2.40 1.31 -12.96
N THR A 14 3.58 1.76 -12.51
CA THR A 14 4.68 2.24 -13.35
C THR A 14 5.95 1.46 -13.03
N LEU A 15 6.52 1.64 -11.84
CA LEU A 15 7.67 0.85 -11.39
C LEU A 15 7.26 -0.41 -10.64
N PHE A 16 6.24 -0.31 -9.80
CA PHE A 16 5.71 -1.43 -9.02
C PHE A 16 4.38 -1.91 -9.57
N LYS A 17 4.21 -3.22 -9.65
CA LYS A 17 2.92 -3.87 -9.80
C LYS A 17 2.20 -3.74 -8.46
N LEU A 18 1.07 -3.05 -8.46
CA LEU A 18 0.07 -3.29 -7.44
C LEU A 18 -0.63 -4.60 -7.84
N GLY A 19 -0.55 -5.64 -7.01
CA GLY A 19 -1.35 -6.85 -7.22
C GLY A 19 -2.83 -6.49 -7.33
N ARG A 20 -3.66 -7.36 -7.92
CA ARG A 20 -5.11 -7.11 -7.92
C ARG A 20 -5.60 -7.13 -6.48
N GLU A 21 -6.48 -6.21 -6.11
CA GLU A 21 -7.12 -6.18 -4.79
C GLU A 21 -7.79 -7.52 -4.42
N GLU A 22 -8.25 -8.27 -5.43
CA GLU A 22 -8.82 -9.61 -5.31
C GLU A 22 -7.81 -10.66 -4.83
N ASP A 23 -6.52 -10.44 -5.09
CA ASP A 23 -5.42 -11.33 -4.72
C ASP A 23 -4.87 -11.00 -3.31
N TRP A 24 -5.38 -9.96 -2.65
CA TRP A 24 -4.92 -9.56 -1.31
C TRP A 24 -5.56 -10.41 -0.21
N ASP A 25 -4.73 -10.88 0.73
CA ASP A 25 -5.23 -11.49 1.96
C ASP A 25 -5.70 -10.42 2.94
N TRP A 26 -6.96 -10.00 2.75
CA TRP A 26 -7.60 -8.97 3.56
C TRP A 26 -7.62 -9.33 5.05
N VAL A 27 -7.71 -10.60 5.42
CA VAL A 27 -7.72 -11.03 6.81
C VAL A 27 -6.33 -10.86 7.41
N ALA A 28 -5.29 -11.37 6.75
CA ALA A 28 -3.91 -11.24 7.22
C ALA A 28 -3.48 -9.77 7.35
N ILE A 29 -3.73 -8.95 6.33
CA ILE A 29 -3.38 -7.52 6.31
C ILE A 29 -3.97 -6.77 7.51
N HIS A 30 -5.25 -6.99 7.80
CA HIS A 30 -5.94 -6.26 8.85
C HIS A 30 -5.74 -6.88 10.23
N LYS A 31 -5.44 -8.18 10.32
CA LYS A 31 -5.11 -8.85 11.57
C LYS A 31 -3.81 -8.30 12.15
N GLU A 32 -2.74 -8.27 11.36
CA GLU A 32 -1.44 -7.71 11.78
C GLU A 32 -1.59 -6.25 12.21
N ALA A 33 -2.35 -5.45 11.44
CA ALA A 33 -2.62 -4.06 11.74
C ALA A 33 -3.34 -3.84 13.09
N LEU A 34 -4.28 -4.72 13.44
CA LEU A 34 -5.01 -4.65 14.70
C LEU A 34 -4.16 -5.15 15.88
N GLU A 35 -3.39 -6.22 15.69
CA GLU A 35 -2.45 -6.73 16.70
C GLU A 35 -1.39 -5.67 17.06
N LYS A 36 -0.92 -4.89 16.07
CA LYS A 36 0.00 -3.76 16.26
C LYS A 36 -0.49 -2.72 17.27
N ILE A 37 -1.80 -2.54 17.37
CA ILE A 37 -2.43 -1.57 18.30
C ILE A 37 -3.00 -2.23 19.56
N GLY A 38 -2.66 -3.50 19.79
CA GLY A 38 -3.06 -4.27 20.96
C GLY A 38 -4.49 -4.81 20.88
N LEU A 39 -5.08 -4.91 19.68
CA LEU A 39 -6.40 -5.48 19.47
C LEU A 39 -6.29 -6.88 18.87
N ASN A 40 -6.44 -7.88 19.74
CA ASN A 40 -6.49 -9.28 19.32
C ASN A 40 -7.93 -9.65 18.99
N ILE A 41 -8.20 -9.81 17.70
CA ILE A 41 -9.48 -10.30 17.16
C ILE A 41 -9.27 -11.69 16.58
N ASP A 42 -10.24 -12.58 16.79
CA ASP A 42 -10.24 -13.89 16.14
C ASP A 42 -10.48 -13.73 14.62
N GLU A 43 -9.92 -14.65 13.82
CA GLU A 43 -9.97 -14.55 12.36
C GLU A 43 -11.38 -14.59 11.81
N GLU A 44 -12.27 -15.41 12.39
CA GLU A 44 -13.65 -15.54 11.94
C GLU A 44 -14.40 -14.21 12.13
N ARG A 45 -14.27 -13.58 13.29
CA ARG A 45 -14.90 -12.28 13.57
C ARG A 45 -14.32 -11.16 12.72
N LEU A 46 -13.01 -11.19 12.45
CA LEU A 46 -12.39 -10.24 11.52
C LEU A 46 -12.90 -10.43 10.09
N GLN A 47 -13.02 -11.68 9.64
CA GLN A 47 -13.58 -12.00 8.33
C GLN A 47 -15.02 -11.50 8.21
N GLN A 48 -15.86 -11.72 9.22
CA GLN A 48 -17.23 -11.18 9.24
C GLN A 48 -17.26 -9.65 9.22
N ALA A 49 -16.35 -8.99 9.95
CA ALA A 49 -16.22 -7.53 9.92
C ALA A 49 -15.88 -7.02 8.52
N ILE A 50 -14.94 -7.66 7.82
CA ILE A 50 -14.54 -7.32 6.45
C ILE A 50 -15.69 -7.57 5.46
N LEU A 51 -16.37 -8.70 5.55
CA LEU A 51 -17.52 -9.03 4.69
C LEU A 51 -18.71 -8.06 4.90
N GLY A 52 -18.82 -7.48 6.11
CA GLY A 52 -19.80 -6.44 6.42
C GLY A 52 -19.51 -5.08 5.79
N ILE A 53 -18.32 -4.87 5.21
CA ILE A 53 -17.97 -3.60 4.55
C ILE A 53 -18.69 -3.51 3.21
N PRO A 54 -19.45 -2.43 2.94
CA PRO A 54 -20.15 -2.27 1.68
C PRO A 54 -19.21 -2.39 0.48
N LYS A 55 -19.54 -3.26 -0.49
CA LYS A 55 -18.74 -3.48 -1.70
C LYS A 55 -18.30 -2.18 -2.37
N LYS A 56 -19.15 -1.15 -2.44
CA LYS A 56 -18.82 0.16 -3.02
C LYS A 56 -17.59 0.84 -2.42
N ILE A 57 -17.24 0.51 -1.16
CA ILE A 57 -16.08 1.04 -0.44
C ILE A 57 -14.86 0.18 -0.73
N LEU A 58 -15.05 -1.12 -0.90
CA LEU A 58 -14.01 -2.04 -1.35
C LEU A 58 -13.70 -1.89 -2.84
N THR A 59 -14.67 -1.40 -3.63
CA THR A 59 -14.58 -1.22 -5.08
C THR A 59 -14.56 0.24 -5.48
N GLU A 60 -14.11 1.14 -4.61
CA GLU A 60 -13.82 2.52 -5.02
C GLU A 60 -12.79 2.42 -6.15
N LYS A 61 -13.28 2.61 -7.38
CA LYS A 61 -12.57 2.24 -8.59
C LYS A 61 -11.27 3.03 -8.69
N GLY A 62 -10.17 2.30 -8.59
CA GLY A 62 -8.82 2.80 -8.86
C GLY A 62 -8.21 3.48 -7.66
N VAL A 63 -8.06 2.76 -6.54
CA VAL A 63 -7.17 3.18 -5.45
C VAL A 63 -5.81 3.43 -6.09
N LEU A 64 -5.47 4.71 -6.28
CA LEU A 64 -4.16 5.08 -6.76
C LEU A 64 -3.15 4.67 -5.69
N TYR A 65 -1.91 4.40 -6.08
CA TYR A 65 -0.88 3.98 -5.13
C TYR A 65 -0.70 4.97 -3.96
N GLY A 66 -0.93 6.26 -4.22
CA GLY A 66 -0.94 7.30 -3.18
C GLY A 66 -2.13 7.26 -2.23
N GLU A 67 -3.22 6.58 -2.58
CA GLU A 67 -4.48 6.54 -1.84
C GLU A 67 -4.63 5.29 -0.97
N ILE A 68 -3.72 4.31 -1.09
CA ILE A 68 -3.69 3.07 -0.30
C ILE A 68 -3.83 3.37 1.20
N TYR A 69 -3.11 4.39 1.70
CA TYR A 69 -3.20 4.79 3.10
C TYR A 69 -4.63 5.20 3.49
N HIS A 70 -5.25 6.14 2.76
CA HIS A 70 -6.59 6.62 3.08
C HIS A 70 -7.66 5.54 2.92
N PHE A 71 -7.50 4.70 1.91
CA PHE A 71 -8.36 3.56 1.66
C PHE A 71 -8.32 2.57 2.84
N HIS A 72 -7.14 2.07 3.23
CA HIS A 72 -7.02 1.14 4.37
C HIS A 72 -7.39 1.78 5.71
N LYS A 73 -7.16 3.08 5.88
CA LYS A 73 -7.64 3.82 7.06
C LYS A 73 -9.16 3.76 7.18
N GLY A 74 -9.88 3.90 6.05
CA GLY A 74 -11.33 3.79 5.99
C GLY A 74 -11.82 2.37 6.34
N ILE A 75 -11.14 1.35 5.82
CA ILE A 75 -11.42 -0.07 6.11
C ILE A 75 -11.21 -0.39 7.60
N LEU A 76 -10.04 -0.04 8.15
CA LEU A 76 -9.72 -0.25 9.56
C LEU A 76 -10.72 0.43 10.49
N LYS A 77 -11.10 1.68 10.19
CA LYS A 77 -12.11 2.39 10.97
C LYS A 77 -13.43 1.62 11.04
N ARG A 78 -13.89 1.05 9.93
CA ARG A 78 -15.14 0.26 9.88
C ARG A 78 -15.03 -1.07 10.63
N ILE A 79 -13.90 -1.76 10.49
CA ILE A 79 -13.63 -2.98 11.24
C ILE A 79 -13.70 -2.68 12.73
N LEU A 80 -13.00 -1.63 13.18
CA LEU A 80 -12.98 -1.18 14.58
C LEU A 80 -14.37 -0.82 15.10
N GLU A 81 -15.17 -0.09 14.32
CA GLU A 81 -16.57 0.24 14.65
C GLU A 81 -17.43 -1.02 14.77
N SER A 82 -17.31 -1.97 13.83
CA SER A 82 -18.11 -3.21 13.83
C SER A 82 -17.80 -4.15 14.99
N VAL A 83 -16.56 -4.13 15.49
CA VAL A 83 -16.13 -5.00 16.61
C VAL A 83 -16.36 -4.33 17.97
N GLY A 84 -16.93 -3.12 17.98
CA GLY A 84 -17.30 -2.37 19.17
C GLY A 84 -16.16 -1.53 19.77
N CYS A 85 -15.06 -1.32 19.03
CA CYS A 85 -13.94 -0.50 19.49
C CYS A 85 -14.27 0.99 19.27
N LYS A 86 -14.82 1.64 20.30
CA LYS A 86 -15.26 3.05 20.22
C LYS A 86 -14.15 4.08 20.50
N ASP A 87 -13.07 3.68 21.17
CA ASP A 87 -11.98 4.57 21.62
C ASP A 87 -10.70 4.42 20.79
N VAL A 88 -10.83 4.52 19.46
CA VAL A 88 -9.65 4.53 18.58
C VAL A 88 -9.19 5.96 18.38
N THR A 89 -8.09 6.30 19.04
CA THR A 89 -7.43 7.59 18.80
C THR A 89 -6.89 7.66 17.37
N ASN A 90 -6.78 8.88 16.83
CA ASN A 90 -6.16 9.09 15.51
C ASN A 90 -4.74 8.47 15.43
N GLY A 91 -3.99 8.44 16.55
CA GLY A 91 -2.68 7.80 16.64
C GLY A 91 -2.74 6.28 16.46
N LYS A 92 -3.67 5.60 17.14
CA LYS A 92 -3.87 4.14 16.95
C LYS A 92 -4.32 3.82 15.54
N LEU A 93 -5.28 4.57 15.00
CA LEU A 93 -5.75 4.36 13.63
C LEU A 93 -4.61 4.56 12.61
N HIS A 94 -3.77 5.59 12.81
CA HIS A 94 -2.60 5.82 11.96
C HIS A 94 -1.60 4.66 12.06
N ALA A 95 -1.27 4.20 13.26
CA ALA A 95 -0.34 3.09 13.47
C ALA A 95 -0.83 1.79 12.80
N ALA A 96 -2.11 1.44 12.98
CA ALA A 96 -2.71 0.28 12.32
C ALA A 96 -2.69 0.43 10.79
N THR A 97 -3.00 1.62 10.26
CA THR A 97 -2.99 1.86 8.82
C THR A 97 -1.59 1.73 8.23
N MET A 98 -0.56 2.24 8.93
CA MET A 98 0.83 2.08 8.50
C MET A 98 1.26 0.62 8.51
N SER A 99 0.86 -0.15 9.53
CA SER A 99 1.13 -1.60 9.58
C SER A 99 0.45 -2.35 8.43
N ALA A 100 -0.82 -2.07 8.13
CA ALA A 100 -1.50 -2.66 6.98
C ALA A 100 -0.77 -2.34 5.66
N ARG A 101 -0.26 -1.11 5.53
CA ARG A 101 0.52 -0.69 4.38
C ARG A 101 1.86 -1.43 4.27
N GLU A 102 2.57 -1.67 5.37
CA GLU A 102 3.82 -2.44 5.36
C GLU A 102 3.61 -3.85 4.78
N VAL A 103 2.51 -4.51 5.18
CA VAL A 103 2.13 -5.82 4.62
C VAL A 103 1.90 -5.72 3.12
N ILE A 104 1.12 -4.72 2.66
CA ILE A 104 0.85 -4.52 1.24
C ILE A 104 2.13 -4.21 0.46
N SER A 105 2.99 -3.36 1.00
CA SER A 105 4.30 -3.04 0.42
C SER A 105 5.20 -4.26 0.32
N SER A 106 5.11 -5.22 1.25
CA SER A 106 5.86 -6.48 1.18
C SER A 106 5.39 -7.41 0.05
N LEU A 107 4.15 -7.25 -0.41
CA LEU A 107 3.57 -7.99 -1.53
C LEU A 107 3.82 -7.32 -2.89
N GLN A 108 4.40 -6.11 -2.89
CA GLN A 108 4.70 -5.41 -4.13
C GLN A 108 5.89 -6.05 -4.84
N SER A 109 5.76 -6.17 -6.16
CA SER A 109 6.84 -6.58 -7.04
C SER A 109 7.10 -5.49 -8.07
N LEU A 110 8.33 -5.41 -8.56
CA LEU A 110 8.64 -4.54 -9.69
C LEU A 110 7.88 -5.02 -10.94
N ASN A 111 7.55 -4.08 -11.82
CA ASN A 111 7.20 -4.42 -13.19
C ASN A 111 8.39 -5.12 -13.86
N ASP A 112 8.11 -6.12 -14.70
CA ASP A 112 9.16 -6.99 -15.27
C ASP A 112 10.20 -6.18 -16.06
N ASP A 113 9.76 -5.10 -16.71
CA ASP A 113 10.60 -4.20 -17.48
C ASP A 113 11.14 -2.99 -16.68
N ALA A 114 10.74 -2.83 -15.41
CA ALA A 114 11.14 -1.66 -14.62
C ALA A 114 12.66 -1.59 -14.45
N LEU A 115 13.28 -2.69 -13.99
CA LEU A 115 14.71 -2.72 -13.73
C LEU A 115 15.54 -2.58 -15.04
N PRO A 116 15.30 -3.37 -16.11
CA PRO A 116 16.03 -3.20 -17.37
C PRO A 116 15.87 -1.80 -18.01
N CYS A 117 14.72 -1.15 -17.80
CA CYS A 117 14.48 0.21 -18.29
C CYS A 117 15.32 1.23 -17.51
N LEU A 118 15.31 1.16 -16.17
CA LEU A 118 16.09 2.05 -15.31
C LEU A 118 17.60 1.92 -15.58
N GLU A 119 18.11 0.70 -15.74
CA GLU A 119 19.51 0.44 -16.08
C GLU A 119 19.90 1.11 -17.41
N ARG A 120 19.14 0.85 -18.48
CA ARG A 120 19.41 1.42 -19.81
C ARG A 120 19.34 2.95 -19.84
N LEU A 121 18.46 3.56 -19.05
CA LEU A 121 18.37 5.02 -18.98
C LEU A 121 19.56 5.61 -18.21
N THR A 122 20.03 4.92 -17.18
CA THR A 122 21.24 5.27 -16.42
C THR A 122 22.48 5.18 -17.31
N GLU A 123 22.63 4.10 -18.08
CA GLU A 123 23.74 3.92 -19.04
C GLU A 123 23.77 5.03 -20.11
N LYS A 124 22.60 5.56 -20.48
CA LYS A 124 22.49 6.72 -21.39
C LYS A 124 22.84 8.06 -20.75
N GLY A 125 23.23 8.08 -19.47
CA GLY A 125 23.61 9.27 -18.72
C GLY A 125 22.43 10.16 -18.33
N LEU A 126 21.21 9.62 -18.29
CA LEU A 126 20.03 10.36 -17.81
C LEU A 126 19.95 10.30 -16.29
N ARG A 127 19.50 11.40 -15.68
CA ARG A 127 19.17 11.42 -14.25
C ARG A 127 17.81 10.79 -14.02
N LEU A 128 17.72 9.85 -13.10
CA LEU A 128 16.45 9.20 -12.76
C LEU A 128 15.93 9.74 -11.43
N GLY A 129 14.62 9.91 -11.33
CA GLY A 129 13.96 10.32 -10.10
C GLY A 129 12.59 9.68 -9.98
N VAL A 130 12.06 9.69 -8.76
CA VAL A 130 10.72 9.21 -8.46
C VAL A 130 9.87 10.37 -7.98
N ILE A 131 8.64 10.46 -8.49
CA ILE A 131 7.60 11.36 -7.99
C ILE A 131 6.40 10.49 -7.69
N SER A 132 5.96 10.46 -6.43
CA SER A 132 4.75 9.71 -6.05
C SER A 132 3.94 10.47 -5.01
N ASN A 133 2.63 10.20 -5.02
CA ASN A 133 1.70 10.68 -4.01
C ASN A 133 1.68 9.78 -2.76
N SER A 134 2.56 8.77 -2.67
CA SER A 134 2.69 7.93 -1.48
C SER A 134 3.11 8.76 -0.27
N GLU A 135 2.37 8.69 0.85
CA GLU A 135 2.81 9.30 2.10
C GLU A 135 4.11 8.63 2.61
N GLY A 136 5.09 9.37 3.12
CA GLY A 136 6.34 8.79 3.69
C GLY A 136 7.48 8.53 2.70
N LEU A 137 8.61 8.01 3.22
CA LEU A 137 9.82 7.70 2.46
C LEU A 137 9.68 6.37 1.74
N THR A 138 9.50 6.39 0.42
CA THR A 138 9.76 5.20 -0.40
C THR A 138 11.25 5.11 -0.66
N ILE A 139 11.92 4.21 0.06
CA ILE A 139 13.32 3.88 -0.21
C ILE A 139 13.31 2.79 -1.28
N ILE A 140 13.76 3.12 -2.49
CA ILE A 140 14.15 2.11 -3.48
C ILE A 140 15.55 1.68 -3.08
N ASP A 141 15.63 0.60 -2.30
CA ASP A 141 16.89 0.09 -1.81
C ASP A 141 17.56 -0.75 -2.90
N CYS A 142 18.55 -0.17 -3.56
CA CYS A 142 19.36 -0.87 -4.56
C CYS A 142 20.39 -1.83 -3.92
N GLU A 143 20.45 -1.91 -2.57
CA GLU A 143 21.47 -2.70 -1.85
C GLU A 143 21.12 -4.17 -1.65
N ARG A 144 19.98 -4.66 -2.13
CA ARG A 144 19.78 -6.11 -2.36
C ARG A 144 20.18 -6.50 -3.78
N MET A 145 21.47 -6.34 -4.08
CA MET A 145 22.16 -6.99 -5.20
C MET A 145 23.34 -7.79 -4.66
#